data_AF-A0AAI9KVL2-F1
#
_entry.id   AF-A0AAI9KVL2-F1
#
_cell.length_a   1.000
_cell.length_b   1.000
_cell.length_c   1.000
_cell.angle_alpha   90.00
_cell.angle_beta   90.00
_cell.angle_gamma   90.00
#
_symmetry.space_group_name_H-M   'P 1'
#
loop_
_entity.id
_entity.type
_entity.pdbx_description
1 polymer ?
#
loop_
_entity_poly.entity_id
_entity_poly.type
_entity_poly.pdbx_seq_one_letter_code
_entity_poly.pdbx_strand_id
1 'polypeptide(L)'
;MKTEQIINFFDEKLSGKSNSYKDYVKIIGDLTKASPYDYQDLVLNYIKVGLSGHKFNIDGYELNTQSDGTNSHRFIELFLSLIISLTRREFITPIVYIDEPELGLHPKLNERLIHNIHSLYRGFKKNNTKKQLGKYATPYPTVIMSTHSPNILKSIIRLFKDEREHNIFHFTLNEKRITHVSLLNSRFKDKRFLNIFSDNEARLFFSEFILFVEGETELELFGNLELINKFPFLNRVDVYKTNEVLLKAMNPRNSNASIPHLTIYDADKMVSYDFSDKKIRLKTKEVNLFEIYKNMRFAPFFSPSYHNKRVLSNIIKIHEITIEYDNKGIGFKKFSFLDFISRCNRVLYKTDRIHITPSTVEEVLICDSARKIIMRWLIHEISSLSEGTLYIGGKGDVNKKLDHWRTRLNKDRIDWIYSNVFTPYEFTGELTQENKAFIKKLQILNSKYILKLFYKINSSLTRQDQTTILRLALNGKTHTLYSYKESQEPHDPNNPICQEVIESIDIIRNQLLKKLSFGLGKTGGWVTSFLEFCIEDIEARADSDESFEEIFTSTFPHLHDILKKISISIA
;
A
#
# COMPACT_ATOMS: atom_id res chain seq x y z
N MET A 1 -41.30 6.32 -34.72
CA MET A 1 -42.34 6.64 -35.71
C MET A 1 -42.17 5.70 -36.90
N LYS A 2 -43.25 5.20 -37.49
CA LYS A 2 -43.17 4.47 -38.77
C LYS A 2 -42.82 5.47 -39.88
N THR A 3 -42.02 5.08 -40.89
CA THR A 3 -41.56 5.97 -41.98
C THR A 3 -42.69 6.75 -42.65
N GLU A 4 -43.87 6.12 -42.81
CA GLU A 4 -45.07 6.77 -43.35
C GLU A 4 -45.59 7.93 -42.49
N GLN A 5 -45.48 7.84 -41.16
CA GLN A 5 -45.91 8.92 -40.26
C GLN A 5 -45.00 10.14 -40.39
N ILE A 6 -43.71 9.94 -40.66
CA ILE A 6 -42.73 11.00 -40.86
C ILE A 6 -42.99 11.69 -42.20
N ILE A 7 -43.18 10.91 -43.27
CA ILE A 7 -43.50 11.44 -44.59
C ILE A 7 -44.79 12.26 -44.54
N ASN A 8 -45.84 11.73 -43.92
CA ASN A 8 -47.11 12.45 -43.79
C ASN A 8 -46.98 13.72 -42.93
N PHE A 9 -46.18 13.71 -41.85
CA PHE A 9 -45.95 14.90 -41.03
C PHE A 9 -45.24 16.02 -41.81
N PHE A 10 -44.20 15.68 -42.58
CA PHE A 10 -43.47 16.67 -43.37
C PHE A 10 -44.29 17.16 -44.58
N ASP A 11 -45.06 16.30 -45.23
CA ASP A 11 -45.96 16.68 -46.32
C ASP A 11 -47.05 17.64 -45.82
N GLU A 12 -47.61 17.41 -44.64
CA GLU A 12 -48.59 18.32 -44.00
C GLU A 12 -47.97 19.68 -43.64
N LYS A 13 -46.73 19.70 -43.15
CA LYS A 13 -46.06 20.93 -42.69
C LYS A 13 -45.39 21.75 -43.79
N LEU A 14 -44.84 21.11 -44.82
CA LEU A 14 -44.11 21.77 -45.90
C LEU A 14 -45.01 22.06 -47.10
N SER A 15 -46.03 21.25 -47.32
CA SER A 15 -46.86 21.30 -48.52
C SER A 15 -48.33 20.96 -48.21
N GLY A 16 -48.94 21.60 -47.22
CA GLY A 16 -50.32 21.33 -46.78
C GLY A 16 -51.44 21.49 -47.83
N LYS A 17 -51.14 21.82 -49.10
CA LYS A 17 -52.10 21.88 -50.22
C LYS A 17 -51.74 20.99 -51.42
N SER A 18 -50.59 20.32 -51.40
CA SER A 18 -50.14 19.43 -52.48
C SER A 18 -49.32 18.31 -51.87
N ASN A 19 -49.57 17.05 -52.22
CA ASN A 19 -48.80 15.89 -51.72
C ASN A 19 -47.35 15.84 -52.29
N SER A 20 -46.75 17.00 -52.53
CA SER A 20 -45.54 17.18 -53.32
C SER A 20 -44.31 16.62 -52.61
N TYR A 21 -44.23 16.69 -51.28
CA TYR A 21 -43.12 16.07 -50.54
C TYR A 21 -43.23 14.54 -50.61
N LYS A 22 -44.44 14.00 -50.44
CA LYS A 22 -44.70 12.56 -50.53
C LYS A 22 -44.41 12.00 -51.91
N ASP A 23 -44.80 12.70 -52.97
CA ASP A 23 -44.52 12.32 -54.35
C ASP A 23 -43.02 12.39 -54.67
N TYR A 24 -42.32 13.41 -54.14
CA TYR A 24 -40.88 13.56 -54.32
C TYR A 24 -40.08 12.42 -53.65
N VAL A 25 -40.44 12.04 -52.43
CA VAL A 25 -39.81 10.91 -51.71
C VAL A 25 -40.05 9.60 -52.46
N LYS A 26 -41.24 9.42 -53.05
CA LYS A 26 -41.57 8.23 -53.84
C LYS A 26 -40.72 8.14 -55.11
N ILE A 27 -40.60 9.23 -55.88
CA ILE A 27 -39.78 9.28 -57.10
C ILE A 27 -38.31 8.97 -56.79
N ILE A 28 -37.75 9.54 -55.72
CA ILE A 28 -36.36 9.27 -55.33
C ILE A 28 -36.18 7.83 -54.82
N GLY A 29 -37.14 7.32 -54.06
CA GLY A 29 -37.13 5.93 -53.57
C GLY A 29 -37.23 4.89 -54.68
N ASP A 30 -37.95 5.20 -55.78
CA ASP A 30 -38.02 4.34 -56.96
C ASP A 30 -36.71 4.35 -57.77
N LEU A 31 -35.94 5.45 -57.70
CA LEU A 31 -34.66 5.62 -58.38
C LEU A 31 -33.45 5.12 -57.57
N THR A 32 -33.57 4.97 -56.25
CA THR A 32 -32.44 4.68 -55.36
C THR A 32 -32.77 3.62 -54.31
N LYS A 33 -31.85 2.67 -54.08
CA LYS A 33 -31.97 1.70 -52.97
C LYS A 33 -31.27 2.25 -51.74
N ALA A 34 -32.04 2.81 -50.81
CA ALA A 34 -31.53 3.24 -49.50
C ALA A 34 -31.54 2.06 -48.51
N SER A 35 -30.45 1.88 -47.76
CA SER A 35 -30.44 1.00 -46.59
C SER A 35 -31.25 1.63 -45.45
N PRO A 36 -32.00 0.84 -44.67
CA PRO A 36 -32.71 1.37 -43.51
C PRO A 36 -31.71 1.94 -42.50
N TYR A 37 -32.03 3.11 -41.94
CA TYR A 37 -31.27 3.63 -40.80
C TYR A 37 -31.41 2.68 -39.61
N ASP A 38 -30.30 2.45 -38.91
CA ASP A 38 -30.38 1.91 -37.55
C ASP A 38 -31.11 2.92 -36.65
N TYR A 39 -31.73 2.43 -35.58
CA TYR A 39 -32.53 3.26 -34.66
C TYR A 39 -31.70 4.41 -34.07
N GLN A 40 -30.41 4.17 -33.79
CA GLN A 40 -29.49 5.17 -33.27
C GLN A 40 -29.25 6.31 -34.28
N ASP A 41 -28.98 5.97 -35.55
CA ASP A 41 -28.75 6.94 -36.62
C ASP A 41 -30.01 7.76 -36.93
N LEU A 42 -31.18 7.11 -36.88
CA LEU A 42 -32.45 7.77 -37.10
C LEU A 42 -32.71 8.87 -36.05
N VAL A 43 -32.47 8.56 -34.77
CA VAL A 43 -32.63 9.52 -33.66
C VAL A 43 -31.62 10.66 -33.78
N LEU A 44 -30.35 10.36 -34.08
CA LEU A 44 -29.30 11.35 -34.32
C LEU A 44 -29.68 12.33 -35.43
N ASN A 45 -30.22 11.84 -36.54
CA ASN A 45 -30.62 12.69 -37.65
C ASN A 45 -31.81 13.59 -37.29
N TYR A 46 -32.79 13.12 -36.52
CA TYR A 46 -33.86 14.00 -36.02
C TYR A 46 -33.33 15.10 -35.09
N ILE A 47 -32.36 14.77 -34.23
CA ILE A 47 -31.71 15.75 -33.36
C ILE A 47 -30.94 16.79 -34.19
N LYS A 48 -30.21 16.36 -35.23
CA LYS A 48 -29.51 17.27 -36.17
C LYS A 48 -30.48 18.24 -36.87
N VAL A 49 -31.61 17.72 -37.33
CA VAL A 49 -32.66 18.52 -37.98
C VAL A 49 -33.27 19.53 -36.99
N GLY A 50 -33.48 19.13 -35.72
CA GLY A 50 -34.01 20.00 -34.68
C GLY A 50 -33.02 21.04 -34.13
N LEU A 51 -31.72 20.85 -34.33
CA LEU A 51 -30.65 21.73 -33.82
C LEU A 51 -30.02 22.63 -34.91
N SER A 52 -30.60 22.70 -36.11
CA SER A 52 -30.16 23.57 -37.21
C SER A 52 -28.69 23.42 -37.60
N GLY A 53 -28.15 22.19 -37.61
CA GLY A 53 -26.75 21.95 -37.98
C GLY A 53 -26.47 20.52 -38.47
N HIS A 54 -25.85 20.40 -39.65
CA HIS A 54 -25.50 19.12 -40.29
C HIS A 54 -24.22 18.50 -39.70
N LYS A 55 -23.35 19.29 -39.07
CA LYS A 55 -22.08 18.85 -38.46
C LYS A 55 -22.05 19.24 -36.99
N PHE A 56 -21.86 18.26 -36.11
CA PHE A 56 -21.49 18.53 -34.72
C PHE A 56 -20.02 18.94 -34.70
N ASN A 57 -19.76 20.24 -34.84
CA ASN A 57 -18.43 20.79 -34.63
C ASN A 57 -18.24 20.97 -33.12
N ILE A 58 -17.26 20.28 -32.55
CA ILE A 58 -16.85 20.46 -31.17
C ILE A 58 -15.48 21.15 -31.22
N ASP A 59 -15.39 22.36 -30.65
CA ASP A 59 -14.17 23.17 -30.62
C ASP A 59 -13.53 23.44 -32.00
N GLY A 60 -14.34 23.50 -33.06
CA GLY A 60 -13.91 23.87 -34.42
C GLY A 60 -13.37 22.73 -35.29
N TYR A 61 -13.35 21.49 -34.81
CA TYR A 61 -12.88 20.32 -35.57
C TYR A 61 -14.01 19.35 -35.94
N GLU A 62 -13.88 18.71 -37.10
CA GLU A 62 -14.78 17.64 -37.52
C GLU A 62 -14.49 16.35 -36.72
N LEU A 63 -15.52 15.59 -36.34
CA LEU A 63 -15.39 14.32 -35.61
C LEU A 63 -14.44 13.32 -36.28
N ASN A 64 -14.24 13.43 -37.60
CA ASN A 64 -13.34 12.55 -38.35
C ASN A 64 -11.84 12.82 -38.14
N THR A 65 -11.44 13.92 -37.49
CA THR A 65 -10.02 14.27 -37.24
C THR A 65 -9.53 13.88 -35.84
N GLN A 66 -10.37 13.22 -35.03
CA GLN A 66 -10.05 12.83 -33.65
C GLN A 66 -9.83 11.31 -33.55
N SER A 67 -9.04 10.85 -32.56
CA SER A 67 -8.80 9.42 -32.34
C SER A 67 -10.08 8.72 -31.86
N ASP A 68 -10.20 7.40 -32.13
CA ASP A 68 -11.38 6.58 -31.79
C ASP A 68 -11.80 6.71 -30.31
N GLY A 69 -10.84 6.82 -29.40
CA GLY A 69 -11.10 7.06 -27.98
C GLY A 69 -11.74 8.43 -27.71
N THR A 70 -11.18 9.51 -28.26
CA THR A 70 -11.76 10.86 -28.08
C THR A 70 -13.17 10.99 -28.68
N ASN A 71 -13.43 10.35 -29.82
CA ASN A 71 -14.76 10.30 -30.42
C ASN A 71 -15.77 9.54 -29.55
N SER A 72 -15.38 8.38 -29.02
CA SER A 72 -16.20 7.56 -28.11
C SER A 72 -16.55 8.32 -26.82
N HIS A 73 -15.59 9.03 -26.23
CA HIS A 73 -15.83 9.87 -25.06
C HIS A 73 -16.84 10.99 -25.34
N ARG A 74 -16.66 11.72 -26.44
CA ARG A 74 -17.56 12.81 -26.81
C ARG A 74 -18.96 12.29 -27.11
N PHE A 75 -19.07 11.11 -27.71
CA PHE A 75 -20.35 10.45 -27.93
C PHE A 75 -21.05 10.12 -26.60
N ILE A 76 -20.38 9.42 -25.67
CA ILE A 76 -20.96 9.06 -24.37
C ILE A 76 -21.36 10.32 -23.59
N GLU A 77 -20.49 11.34 -23.57
CA GLU A 77 -20.75 12.62 -22.91
C GLU A 77 -21.99 13.31 -23.47
N LEU A 78 -22.07 13.47 -24.80
CA LEU A 78 -23.20 14.11 -25.47
C LEU A 78 -24.49 13.30 -25.27
N PHE A 79 -24.43 11.98 -25.43
CA PHE A 79 -25.56 11.08 -25.27
C PHE A 79 -26.17 11.18 -23.86
N LEU A 80 -25.35 11.05 -22.82
CA LEU A 80 -25.81 11.16 -21.43
C LEU A 80 -26.34 12.56 -21.13
N SER A 81 -25.69 13.60 -21.65
CA SER A 81 -26.14 15.00 -21.50
C SER A 81 -27.53 15.22 -22.09
N LEU A 82 -27.78 14.68 -23.29
CA LEU A 82 -29.06 14.75 -23.97
C LEU A 82 -30.14 13.97 -23.20
N ILE A 83 -29.86 12.73 -22.81
CA ILE A 83 -30.80 11.89 -22.05
C ILE A 83 -31.20 12.55 -20.73
N ILE A 84 -30.24 13.09 -19.96
CA ILE A 84 -30.52 13.79 -18.70
C ILE A 84 -31.38 15.04 -18.93
N SER A 85 -31.13 15.77 -20.02
CA SER A 85 -31.85 17.00 -20.37
C SER A 85 -33.27 16.74 -20.88
N LEU A 86 -33.46 15.75 -21.77
CA LEU A 86 -34.75 15.41 -22.38
C LEU A 86 -35.74 14.84 -21.37
N THR A 87 -35.28 13.99 -20.45
CA THR A 87 -36.09 13.43 -19.35
C THR A 87 -36.60 14.47 -18.35
N ARG A 88 -36.17 15.73 -18.45
CA ARG A 88 -36.77 16.82 -17.66
C ARG A 88 -38.13 17.25 -18.22
N ARG A 89 -38.39 16.99 -19.51
CA ARG A 89 -39.61 17.42 -20.22
C ARG A 89 -40.63 16.29 -20.40
N GLU A 90 -40.17 15.04 -20.47
CA GLU A 90 -41.03 13.86 -20.68
C GLU A 90 -41.09 12.98 -19.42
N PHE A 91 -42.22 12.27 -19.24
CA PHE A 91 -42.43 11.35 -18.09
C PHE A 91 -41.72 9.99 -18.23
N ILE A 92 -41.08 9.73 -19.38
CA ILE A 92 -40.38 8.47 -19.63
C ILE A 92 -38.97 8.57 -19.05
N THR A 93 -38.62 7.64 -18.14
CA THR A 93 -37.28 7.53 -17.58
C THR A 93 -36.51 6.36 -18.21
N PRO A 94 -35.58 6.62 -19.14
CA PRO A 94 -34.79 5.58 -19.76
C PRO A 94 -33.80 4.97 -18.76
N ILE A 95 -33.49 3.70 -19.00
CA ILE A 95 -32.38 2.98 -18.37
C ILE A 95 -31.27 2.90 -19.42
N VAL A 96 -30.08 3.36 -19.06
CA VAL A 96 -28.90 3.37 -19.92
C VAL A 96 -27.87 2.40 -19.35
N TYR A 97 -27.39 1.50 -20.20
CA TYR A 97 -26.27 0.60 -19.88
C TYR A 97 -25.03 1.08 -20.63
N ILE A 98 -23.91 1.18 -19.93
CA ILE A 98 -22.61 1.53 -20.52
C ILE A 98 -21.60 0.51 -20.02
N ASP A 99 -20.95 -0.16 -20.96
CA ASP A 99 -19.90 -1.12 -20.67
C ASP A 99 -18.55 -0.46 -20.91
N GLU A 100 -17.62 -0.62 -19.96
CA GLU A 100 -16.24 -0.12 -19.99
C GLU A 100 -16.07 1.29 -20.59
N PRO A 101 -16.73 2.34 -20.03
CA PRO A 101 -16.67 3.70 -20.56
C PRO A 101 -15.24 4.29 -20.60
N GLU A 102 -14.28 3.70 -19.88
CA GLU A 102 -12.88 4.09 -19.86
C GLU A 102 -12.05 3.62 -21.07
N LEU A 103 -12.55 2.71 -21.91
CA LEU A 103 -11.74 2.06 -22.95
C LEU A 103 -11.26 3.09 -23.98
N GLY A 104 -9.93 3.14 -24.18
CA GLY A 104 -9.30 4.11 -25.08
C GLY A 104 -9.23 5.55 -24.55
N LEU A 105 -9.57 5.79 -23.28
CA LEU A 105 -9.57 7.13 -22.67
C LEU A 105 -8.41 7.35 -21.71
N HIS A 106 -7.82 8.54 -21.78
CA HIS A 106 -6.90 9.00 -20.75
C HIS A 106 -7.64 9.10 -19.40
N PRO A 107 -7.07 8.65 -18.26
CA PRO A 107 -7.73 8.64 -16.95
C PRO A 107 -8.40 9.97 -16.55
N LYS A 108 -7.78 11.10 -16.92
CA LYS A 108 -8.35 12.43 -16.66
C LYS A 108 -9.64 12.73 -17.42
N LEU A 109 -9.81 12.16 -18.62
CA LEU A 109 -11.03 12.28 -19.40
C LEU A 109 -12.19 11.52 -18.73
N ASN A 110 -11.90 10.38 -18.10
CA ASN A 110 -12.90 9.62 -17.33
C ASN A 110 -13.42 10.44 -16.14
N GLU A 111 -12.52 11.11 -15.42
CA GLU A 111 -12.93 12.02 -14.34
C GLU A 111 -13.77 13.19 -14.86
N ARG A 112 -13.37 13.76 -16.00
CA ARG A 112 -14.08 14.88 -16.63
C ARG A 112 -15.48 14.47 -17.08
N LEU A 113 -15.64 13.26 -17.65
CA LEU A 113 -16.94 12.70 -18.03
C LEU A 113 -17.89 12.70 -16.83
N ILE A 114 -17.48 12.08 -15.73
CA ILE A 114 -18.29 11.97 -14.50
C ILE A 114 -18.55 13.35 -13.90
N HIS A 115 -17.57 14.26 -13.92
CA HIS A 115 -17.74 15.64 -13.46
C HIS A 115 -18.77 16.42 -14.28
N ASN A 116 -18.75 16.28 -15.60
CA ASN A 116 -19.67 16.98 -16.49
C ASN A 116 -21.10 16.44 -16.33
N ILE A 117 -21.26 15.12 -16.25
CA ILE A 117 -22.53 14.46 -15.91
C ILE A 117 -23.03 14.97 -14.55
N HIS A 118 -22.16 15.04 -13.55
CA HIS A 118 -22.51 15.55 -12.22
C HIS A 118 -22.97 17.01 -12.26
N SER A 119 -22.25 17.85 -12.98
CA SER A 119 -22.54 19.28 -13.13
C SER A 119 -23.91 19.50 -13.78
N LEU A 120 -24.21 18.74 -14.83
CA LEU A 120 -25.53 18.75 -15.50
C LEU A 120 -26.64 18.26 -14.55
N TYR A 121 -26.41 17.13 -13.88
CA TYR A 121 -27.34 16.58 -12.90
C TYR A 121 -27.66 17.60 -11.80
N ARG A 122 -26.64 18.22 -11.19
CA ARG A 122 -26.81 19.27 -10.17
C ARG A 122 -27.50 20.51 -10.73
N GLY A 123 -27.21 20.89 -11.97
CA GLY A 123 -27.86 22.00 -12.68
C GLY A 123 -29.38 21.81 -12.78
N PHE A 124 -29.85 20.59 -13.02
CA PHE A 124 -31.28 20.26 -13.08
C PHE A 124 -31.86 19.79 -11.74
N LYS A 125 -31.07 19.65 -10.68
CA LYS A 125 -31.55 19.21 -9.37
C LYS A 125 -32.47 20.25 -8.74
N LYS A 126 -33.66 19.81 -8.35
CA LYS A 126 -34.65 20.65 -7.69
C LYS A 126 -34.21 20.91 -6.24
N ASN A 127 -33.64 22.08 -5.99
CA ASN A 127 -33.15 22.48 -4.65
C ASN A 127 -34.15 23.36 -3.88
N ASN A 128 -35.22 23.84 -4.52
CA ASN A 128 -36.23 24.72 -3.92
C ASN A 128 -37.65 24.33 -4.35
N THR A 129 -38.64 24.73 -3.56
CA THR A 129 -40.06 24.49 -3.83
C THR A 129 -40.60 25.35 -4.99
N LYS A 130 -39.98 26.50 -5.28
CA LYS A 130 -40.33 27.40 -6.38
C LYS A 130 -40.05 26.76 -7.75
N LYS A 131 -40.96 26.95 -8.71
CA LYS A 131 -40.79 26.48 -10.09
C LYS A 131 -39.62 27.21 -10.75
N GLN A 132 -38.63 26.45 -11.21
CA GLN A 132 -37.50 26.94 -12.01
C GLN A 132 -37.44 26.14 -13.32
N LEU A 133 -37.13 26.80 -14.43
CA LEU A 133 -37.06 26.18 -15.75
C LEU A 133 -36.03 25.03 -15.73
N GLY A 134 -36.44 23.82 -16.15
CA GLY A 134 -35.58 22.63 -16.17
C GLY A 134 -35.46 21.85 -14.85
N LYS A 135 -35.88 22.41 -13.71
CA LYS A 135 -35.80 21.78 -12.38
C LYS A 135 -37.16 21.23 -11.93
N TYR A 136 -37.60 20.18 -12.63
CA TYR A 136 -38.87 19.51 -12.37
C TYR A 136 -38.69 18.35 -11.38
N ALA A 137 -39.78 17.95 -10.72
CA ALA A 137 -39.81 16.76 -9.88
C ALA A 137 -40.01 15.48 -10.73
N THR A 138 -39.36 15.41 -11.90
CA THR A 138 -39.38 14.22 -12.75
C THR A 138 -38.23 13.29 -12.36
N PRO A 139 -38.41 11.97 -12.40
CA PRO A 139 -37.35 11.03 -12.05
C PRO A 139 -36.20 11.10 -13.06
N TYR A 140 -34.97 10.89 -12.60
CA TYR A 140 -33.77 10.92 -13.46
C TYR A 140 -33.61 9.62 -14.25
N PRO A 141 -32.91 9.65 -15.39
CA PRO A 141 -32.52 8.42 -16.08
C PRO A 141 -31.70 7.54 -15.13
N THR A 142 -31.89 6.23 -15.21
CA THR A 142 -31.05 5.28 -14.48
C THR A 142 -29.86 4.92 -15.35
N VAL A 143 -28.64 5.14 -14.87
CA VAL A 143 -27.41 4.80 -15.59
C VAL A 143 -26.73 3.65 -14.85
N ILE A 144 -26.48 2.56 -15.57
CA ILE A 144 -25.77 1.38 -15.09
C ILE A 144 -24.46 1.31 -15.86
N MET A 145 -23.34 1.33 -15.13
CA MET A 145 -22.00 1.29 -15.71
C MET A 145 -21.23 0.09 -15.14
N SER A 146 -20.65 -0.73 -16.01
CA SER A 146 -19.56 -1.65 -15.69
C SER A 146 -18.24 -0.93 -15.94
N THR A 147 -17.29 -1.05 -15.01
CA THR A 147 -16.00 -0.38 -15.12
C THR A 147 -14.93 -1.12 -14.32
N HIS A 148 -13.73 -1.14 -14.86
CA HIS A 148 -12.47 -1.52 -14.23
C HIS A 148 -11.63 -0.29 -13.84
N SER A 149 -12.17 0.93 -14.00
CA SER A 149 -11.41 2.17 -13.77
C SER A 149 -11.55 2.72 -12.34
N PRO A 150 -10.43 2.82 -11.58
CA PRO A 150 -10.42 3.48 -10.27
C PRO A 150 -10.84 4.95 -10.34
N ASN A 151 -10.52 5.64 -11.43
CA ASN A 151 -10.81 7.07 -11.61
C ASN A 151 -12.32 7.34 -11.71
N ILE A 152 -13.07 6.43 -12.32
CA ILE A 152 -14.54 6.51 -12.42
C ILE A 152 -15.13 6.28 -11.04
N LEU A 153 -14.72 5.19 -10.37
CA LEU A 153 -15.15 4.88 -9.00
C LEU A 153 -14.89 6.05 -8.04
N LYS A 154 -13.67 6.59 -8.07
CA LYS A 154 -13.25 7.77 -7.31
C LYS A 154 -14.18 8.95 -7.53
N SER A 155 -14.43 9.29 -8.79
CA SER A 155 -15.24 10.45 -9.16
C SER A 155 -16.69 10.28 -8.74
N ILE A 156 -17.26 9.08 -8.88
CA ILE A 156 -18.63 8.78 -8.46
C ILE A 156 -18.76 8.96 -6.95
N ILE A 157 -17.90 8.33 -6.15
CA ILE A 157 -17.93 8.40 -4.67
C ILE A 157 -17.76 9.84 -4.17
N ARG A 158 -16.89 10.63 -4.80
CA ARG A 158 -16.61 12.02 -4.38
C ARG A 158 -17.74 12.99 -4.71
N LEU A 159 -18.39 12.82 -5.86
CA LEU A 159 -19.37 13.79 -6.39
C LEU A 159 -20.82 13.47 -6.00
N PHE A 160 -21.20 12.19 -6.02
CA PHE A 160 -22.57 11.74 -5.77
C PHE A 160 -22.69 11.27 -4.32
N LYS A 161 -23.12 12.17 -3.42
CA LYS A 161 -23.06 11.94 -1.96
C LYS A 161 -24.39 11.51 -1.36
N ASP A 162 -25.51 11.81 -2.02
CA ASP A 162 -26.83 11.57 -1.43
C ASP A 162 -27.27 10.11 -1.59
N GLU A 163 -28.11 9.63 -0.68
CA GLU A 163 -28.50 8.21 -0.61
C GLU A 163 -29.26 7.66 -1.83
N ARG A 164 -29.71 8.53 -2.73
CA ARG A 164 -30.43 8.16 -3.95
C ARG A 164 -29.63 8.46 -5.22
N GLU A 165 -28.38 8.89 -5.07
CA GLU A 165 -27.55 9.34 -6.21
C GLU A 165 -26.70 8.22 -6.81
N HIS A 166 -26.22 7.26 -6.01
CA HIS A 166 -25.44 6.12 -6.52
C HIS A 166 -25.53 4.87 -5.64
N ASN A 167 -25.25 3.72 -6.25
CA ASN A 167 -24.98 2.43 -5.61
C ASN A 167 -23.83 1.77 -6.38
N ILE A 168 -22.91 1.11 -5.67
CA ILE A 168 -21.79 0.40 -6.30
C ILE A 168 -21.88 -1.09 -5.94
N PHE A 169 -21.97 -1.91 -6.97
CA PHE A 169 -21.96 -3.36 -6.85
C PHE A 169 -20.58 -3.87 -7.21
N HIS A 170 -19.98 -4.63 -6.31
CA HIS A 170 -18.66 -5.24 -6.49
C HIS A 170 -18.85 -6.71 -6.85
N PHE A 171 -18.33 -7.09 -8.00
CA PHE A 171 -18.39 -8.43 -8.54
C PHE A 171 -17.05 -9.12 -8.31
N THR A 172 -17.10 -10.31 -7.72
CA THR A 172 -15.91 -11.12 -7.45
C THR A 172 -16.16 -12.57 -7.84
N LEU A 173 -15.09 -13.30 -8.14
CA LEU A 173 -15.14 -14.71 -8.40
C LEU A 173 -14.48 -15.43 -7.23
N ASN A 174 -15.19 -16.37 -6.59
CA ASN A 174 -14.58 -17.17 -5.53
C ASN A 174 -13.75 -18.34 -6.10
N GLU A 175 -13.01 -19.05 -5.25
CA GLU A 175 -12.21 -20.24 -5.60
C GLU A 175 -13.02 -21.30 -6.38
N LYS A 176 -14.31 -21.42 -6.08
CA LYS A 176 -15.24 -22.37 -6.73
C LYS A 176 -15.81 -21.85 -8.06
N ARG A 177 -15.29 -20.73 -8.58
CA ARG A 177 -15.76 -20.04 -9.78
C ARG A 177 -17.23 -19.60 -9.72
N ILE A 178 -17.72 -19.30 -8.53
CA ILE A 178 -19.05 -18.75 -8.31
C ILE A 178 -18.93 -17.23 -8.20
N THR A 179 -19.73 -16.51 -8.98
CA THR A 179 -19.82 -15.05 -8.90
C THR A 179 -20.47 -14.64 -7.59
N HIS A 180 -19.77 -13.85 -6.80
CA HIS A 180 -20.29 -13.20 -5.61
C HIS A 180 -20.45 -11.71 -5.87
N VAL A 181 -21.62 -11.17 -5.52
CA VAL A 181 -21.96 -9.76 -5.70
C VAL A 181 -22.18 -9.15 -4.33
N SER A 182 -21.38 -8.14 -3.98
CA SER A 182 -21.54 -7.39 -2.75
C SER A 182 -21.89 -5.93 -3.04
N LEU A 183 -22.85 -5.37 -2.30
CA LEU A 183 -23.13 -3.94 -2.33
C LEU A 183 -22.07 -3.23 -1.48
N LEU A 184 -21.23 -2.40 -2.10
CA LEU A 184 -20.21 -1.65 -1.39
C LEU A 184 -20.85 -0.56 -0.52
N ASN A 185 -20.30 -0.39 0.68
CA ASN A 185 -20.55 0.77 1.50
C ASN A 185 -19.70 1.94 0.99
N SER A 186 -20.13 2.52 -0.13
CA SER A 186 -19.46 3.60 -0.85
C SER A 186 -19.81 5.00 -0.33
N ARG A 187 -20.57 5.08 0.77
CA ARG A 187 -21.17 6.33 1.28
C ARG A 187 -20.44 6.80 2.53
N PHE A 188 -19.42 7.63 2.33
CA PHE A 188 -18.60 8.12 3.41
C PHE A 188 -19.11 9.47 3.95
N LYS A 189 -19.42 9.52 5.26
CA LYS A 189 -19.88 10.75 5.92
C LYS A 189 -18.73 11.73 6.24
N ASP A 190 -17.52 11.21 6.45
CA ASP A 190 -16.37 12.05 6.80
C ASP A 190 -15.85 12.82 5.58
N LYS A 191 -16.02 14.14 5.60
CA LYS A 191 -15.52 15.04 4.55
C LYS A 191 -14.01 15.00 4.43
N ARG A 192 -13.27 14.73 5.52
CA ARG A 192 -11.80 14.63 5.50
C ARG A 192 -11.37 13.45 4.67
N PHE A 193 -12.02 12.30 4.87
CA PHE A 193 -11.79 11.10 4.07
C PHE A 193 -12.05 11.37 2.58
N LEU A 194 -13.22 11.95 2.23
CA LEU A 194 -13.57 12.24 0.83
C LEU A 194 -12.63 13.22 0.13
N ASN A 195 -11.95 14.09 0.90
CA ASN A 195 -10.96 15.02 0.35
C ASN A 195 -9.59 14.34 0.13
N ILE A 196 -9.25 13.33 0.94
CA ILE A 196 -8.02 12.55 0.81
C ILE A 196 -8.18 11.43 -0.23
N PHE A 197 -9.40 10.91 -0.42
CA PHE A 197 -9.70 9.82 -1.33
C PHE A 197 -9.27 10.13 -2.77
N SER A 198 -8.24 9.40 -3.21
CA SER A 198 -7.51 9.56 -4.46
C SER A 198 -7.56 8.28 -5.29
N ASP A 199 -6.80 8.25 -6.39
CA ASP A 199 -6.73 7.06 -7.26
C ASP A 199 -6.09 5.87 -6.54
N ASN A 200 -5.18 6.12 -5.59
CA ASN A 200 -4.53 5.06 -4.82
C ASN A 200 -5.53 4.30 -3.94
N GLU A 201 -6.42 5.01 -3.25
CA GLU A 201 -7.46 4.37 -2.42
C GLU A 201 -8.53 3.71 -3.30
N ALA A 202 -8.88 4.34 -4.42
CA ALA A 202 -9.85 3.76 -5.35
C ALA A 202 -9.34 2.46 -5.99
N ARG A 203 -8.02 2.36 -6.25
CA ARG A 203 -7.37 1.14 -6.76
C ARG A 203 -7.60 -0.06 -5.85
N LEU A 204 -7.66 0.15 -4.53
CA LEU A 204 -7.84 -0.92 -3.56
C LEU A 204 -9.14 -1.71 -3.73
N PHE A 205 -10.17 -1.11 -4.35
CA PHE A 205 -11.42 -1.80 -4.66
C PHE A 205 -11.32 -2.78 -5.84
N PHE A 206 -10.17 -2.82 -6.51
CA PHE A 206 -9.88 -3.72 -7.63
C PHE A 206 -8.73 -4.70 -7.30
N SER A 207 -8.19 -4.64 -6.09
CA SER A 207 -7.08 -5.48 -5.66
C SER A 207 -7.50 -6.94 -5.47
N GLU A 208 -6.62 -7.87 -5.79
CA GLU A 208 -6.78 -9.28 -5.43
C GLU A 208 -6.59 -9.50 -3.93
N PHE A 209 -5.62 -8.81 -3.34
CA PHE A 209 -5.36 -8.83 -1.90
C PHE A 209 -4.79 -7.49 -1.44
N ILE A 210 -5.20 -7.02 -0.26
CA ILE A 210 -4.70 -5.77 0.32
C ILE A 210 -3.88 -6.05 1.58
N LEU A 211 -2.63 -5.62 1.59
CA LEU A 211 -1.78 -5.63 2.78
C LEU A 211 -1.71 -4.22 3.37
N PHE A 212 -2.43 -3.99 4.46
CA PHE A 212 -2.36 -2.73 5.18
C PHE A 212 -1.16 -2.71 6.11
N VAL A 213 -0.31 -1.70 5.96
CA VAL A 213 0.92 -1.52 6.74
C VAL A 213 0.93 -0.18 7.47
N GLU A 214 1.77 -0.09 8.50
CA GLU A 214 1.88 1.10 9.35
C GLU A 214 2.78 2.19 8.75
N GLY A 215 3.98 1.82 8.28
CA GLY A 215 5.04 2.76 7.93
C GLY A 215 5.66 2.55 6.55
N GLU A 216 6.73 3.32 6.32
CA GLU A 216 7.54 3.24 5.09
C GLU A 216 8.45 2.01 5.09
N THR A 217 8.93 1.58 6.27
CA THR A 217 9.81 0.41 6.43
C THR A 217 9.13 -0.87 5.89
N GLU A 218 7.84 -1.03 6.15
CA GLU A 218 7.03 -2.15 5.64
C GLU A 218 6.79 -2.05 4.14
N LEU A 219 6.57 -0.83 3.62
CA LEU A 219 6.45 -0.62 2.17
C LEU A 219 7.76 -1.01 1.46
N GLU A 220 8.91 -0.64 2.03
CA GLU A 220 10.23 -1.03 1.54
C GLU A 220 10.41 -2.55 1.59
N LEU A 221 10.04 -3.20 2.69
CA LEU A 221 10.15 -4.65 2.87
C LEU A 221 9.29 -5.45 1.88
N PHE A 222 7.99 -5.16 1.79
CA PHE A 222 7.08 -5.93 0.95
C PHE A 222 7.08 -5.47 -0.52
N GLY A 223 7.66 -4.31 -0.81
CA GLY A 223 7.93 -3.83 -2.17
C GLY A 223 9.28 -4.25 -2.74
N ASN A 224 10.12 -4.95 -1.96
CA ASN A 224 11.43 -5.39 -2.41
C ASN A 224 11.32 -6.41 -3.57
N LEU A 225 12.00 -6.12 -4.68
CA LEU A 225 11.91 -6.92 -5.91
C LEU A 225 12.45 -8.33 -5.73
N GLU A 226 13.57 -8.50 -5.01
CA GLU A 226 14.15 -9.84 -4.79
C GLU A 226 13.24 -10.71 -3.93
N LEU A 227 12.59 -10.14 -2.92
CA LEU A 227 11.58 -10.85 -2.14
C LEU A 227 10.40 -11.27 -3.02
N ILE A 228 9.93 -10.40 -3.91
CA ILE A 228 8.84 -10.68 -4.85
C ILE A 228 9.24 -11.78 -5.84
N ASN A 229 10.49 -11.76 -6.34
CA ASN A 229 11.01 -12.80 -7.23
C ASN A 229 10.99 -14.17 -6.56
N LYS A 230 11.33 -14.24 -5.26
CA LYS A 230 11.29 -15.48 -4.47
C LYS A 230 9.90 -15.91 -4.02
N PHE A 231 8.99 -14.95 -3.83
CA PHE A 231 7.61 -15.22 -3.42
C PHE A 231 6.64 -14.57 -4.42
N PRO A 232 6.43 -15.18 -5.62
CA PRO A 232 5.70 -14.52 -6.72
C PRO A 232 4.25 -14.14 -6.43
N PHE A 233 3.62 -14.76 -5.42
CA PHE A 233 2.27 -14.39 -4.99
C PHE A 233 2.20 -12.94 -4.48
N LEU A 234 3.33 -12.34 -4.05
CA LEU A 234 3.40 -10.94 -3.64
C LEU A 234 3.09 -9.97 -4.79
N ASN A 235 3.26 -10.37 -6.06
CA ASN A 235 2.86 -9.55 -7.22
C ASN A 235 1.35 -9.26 -7.27
N ARG A 236 0.54 -10.05 -6.56
CA ARG A 236 -0.92 -9.90 -6.47
C ARG A 236 -1.36 -9.12 -5.22
N VAL A 237 -0.38 -8.66 -4.42
CA VAL A 237 -0.61 -7.99 -3.15
C VAL A 237 -0.42 -6.50 -3.33
N ASP A 238 -1.48 -5.73 -3.11
CA ASP A 238 -1.38 -4.29 -2.99
C ASP A 238 -1.00 -3.90 -1.55
N VAL A 239 0.27 -3.55 -1.36
CA VAL A 239 0.77 -3.02 -0.09
C VAL A 239 0.38 -1.55 0.03
N TYR A 240 -0.36 -1.21 1.09
CA TYR A 240 -0.90 0.12 1.28
C TYR A 240 -0.65 0.63 2.70
N LYS A 241 0.04 1.77 2.81
CA LYS A 241 0.29 2.43 4.08
C LYS A 241 -0.96 3.13 4.58
N THR A 242 -1.37 2.82 5.80
CA THR A 242 -2.63 3.32 6.36
C THR A 242 -2.47 4.31 7.49
N ASN A 243 -3.39 5.28 7.50
CA ASN A 243 -3.75 6.04 8.69
C ASN A 243 -5.09 5.50 9.24
N GLU A 244 -5.34 5.66 10.54
CA GLU A 244 -6.55 5.15 11.20
C GLU A 244 -7.86 5.54 10.50
N VAL A 245 -7.96 6.80 10.04
CA VAL A 245 -9.15 7.33 9.35
C VAL A 245 -9.35 6.61 8.01
N LEU A 246 -8.26 6.38 7.27
CA LEU A 246 -8.29 5.70 5.99
C LEU A 246 -8.61 4.22 6.17
N LEU A 247 -7.97 3.54 7.11
CA LEU A 247 -8.22 2.13 7.36
C LEU A 247 -9.67 1.88 7.76
N LYS A 248 -10.27 2.72 8.63
CA LYS A 248 -11.68 2.56 9.00
C LYS A 248 -12.64 2.63 7.81
N ALA A 249 -12.34 3.48 6.83
CA ALA A 249 -13.15 3.63 5.63
C ALA A 249 -12.86 2.54 4.57
N MET A 250 -11.59 2.18 4.39
CA MET A 250 -11.11 1.31 3.31
C MET A 250 -11.05 -0.17 3.67
N ASN A 251 -11.07 -0.52 4.96
CA ASN A 251 -11.06 -1.92 5.37
C ASN A 251 -12.22 -2.67 4.67
N PRO A 252 -11.95 -3.73 3.90
CA PRO A 252 -12.97 -4.50 3.17
C PRO A 252 -14.16 -4.94 4.03
N ARG A 253 -13.94 -5.18 5.32
CA ARG A 253 -15.01 -5.54 6.27
C ARG A 253 -15.99 -4.38 6.53
N ASN A 254 -15.50 -3.14 6.54
CA ASN A 254 -16.31 -1.95 6.77
C ASN A 254 -16.93 -1.43 5.47
N SER A 255 -16.20 -1.55 4.35
CA SER A 255 -16.66 -1.18 3.02
C SER A 255 -17.53 -2.26 2.36
N ASN A 256 -17.71 -3.43 3.00
CA ASN A 256 -18.41 -4.59 2.47
C ASN A 256 -17.86 -5.07 1.10
N ALA A 257 -16.56 -4.90 0.91
CA ALA A 257 -15.83 -5.38 -0.26
C ALA A 257 -15.44 -6.84 -0.03
N SER A 258 -15.63 -7.66 -1.07
CA SER A 258 -15.28 -9.09 -1.05
C SER A 258 -13.80 -9.29 -1.39
N ILE A 259 -12.92 -8.53 -0.75
CA ILE A 259 -11.47 -8.51 -1.01
C ILE A 259 -10.75 -9.03 0.25
N PRO A 260 -9.90 -10.08 0.11
CA PRO A 260 -9.09 -10.54 1.22
C PRO A 260 -8.04 -9.48 1.61
N HIS A 261 -7.78 -9.36 2.90
CA HIS A 261 -6.83 -8.39 3.41
C HIS A 261 -6.14 -8.90 4.68
N LEU A 262 -5.01 -8.27 5.00
CA LEU A 262 -4.30 -8.42 6.27
C LEU A 262 -3.79 -7.05 6.70
N THR A 263 -3.95 -6.72 7.98
CA THR A 263 -3.38 -5.50 8.56
C THR A 263 -2.21 -5.87 9.46
N ILE A 264 -1.04 -5.32 9.18
CA ILE A 264 0.17 -5.46 10.00
C ILE A 264 0.33 -4.22 10.87
N TYR A 265 0.55 -4.43 12.17
CA TYR A 265 0.87 -3.39 13.13
C TYR A 265 2.09 -3.76 13.96
N ASP A 266 2.79 -2.74 14.43
CA ASP A 266 3.78 -2.92 15.49
C ASP A 266 3.12 -3.24 16.84
N ALA A 267 3.86 -3.91 17.72
CA ALA A 267 3.34 -4.35 19.02
C ALA A 267 2.91 -3.16 19.90
N ASP A 268 3.51 -1.99 19.68
CA ASP A 268 3.19 -0.76 20.41
C ASP A 268 1.78 -0.21 20.11
N LYS A 269 1.15 -0.63 19.01
CA LYS A 269 -0.26 -0.30 18.69
C LYS A 269 -1.26 -1.07 19.52
N MET A 270 -0.85 -2.22 20.04
CA MET A 270 -1.70 -3.07 20.88
C MET A 270 -1.37 -2.94 22.36
N VAL A 271 -0.09 -2.77 22.71
CA VAL A 271 0.40 -2.80 24.09
C VAL A 271 1.29 -1.60 24.37
N SER A 272 1.19 -1.07 25.59
CA SER A 272 2.17 -0.15 26.15
C SER A 272 2.61 -0.65 27.51
N TYR A 273 3.83 -0.34 27.90
CA TYR A 273 4.34 -0.61 29.23
C TYR A 273 4.62 0.71 29.94
N ASP A 274 4.12 0.82 31.17
CA ASP A 274 4.38 1.96 32.05
C ASP A 274 5.58 1.65 32.93
N PHE A 275 6.69 2.35 32.72
CA PHE A 275 7.92 2.15 33.48
C PHE A 275 7.84 2.66 34.93
N SER A 276 6.95 3.63 35.22
CA SER A 276 6.76 4.18 36.57
C SER A 276 5.95 3.20 37.43
N ASP A 277 4.81 2.76 36.92
CA ASP A 277 3.90 1.85 37.63
C ASP A 277 4.28 0.37 37.47
N LYS A 278 5.22 0.07 36.55
CA LYS A 278 5.62 -1.28 36.13
C LYS A 278 4.46 -2.14 35.63
N LYS A 279 3.51 -1.53 34.91
CA LYS A 279 2.27 -2.19 34.47
C LYS A 279 2.19 -2.30 32.95
N ILE A 280 1.70 -3.44 32.47
CA ILE A 280 1.29 -3.58 31.07
C ILE A 280 -0.10 -2.98 30.88
N ARG A 281 -0.26 -2.09 29.90
CA ARG A 281 -1.55 -1.53 29.49
C ARG A 281 -1.87 -1.96 28.06
N LEU A 282 -3.10 -2.39 27.84
CA LEU A 282 -3.60 -2.77 26.52
C LEU A 282 -4.26 -1.54 25.92
N LYS A 283 -3.87 -1.15 24.71
CA LYS A 283 -4.46 -0.03 24.00
C LYS A 283 -5.79 -0.45 23.39
N THR A 284 -6.63 0.54 23.09
CA THR A 284 -7.98 0.33 22.53
C THR A 284 -8.21 1.10 21.23
N LYS A 285 -7.21 1.84 20.75
CA LYS A 285 -7.37 2.78 19.65
C LYS A 285 -7.25 2.08 18.29
N GLU A 286 -6.11 1.45 18.02
CA GLU A 286 -5.87 0.70 16.78
C GLU A 286 -6.35 -0.77 16.90
N VAL A 287 -5.92 -1.47 17.96
CA VAL A 287 -6.27 -2.88 18.20
C VAL A 287 -7.03 -3.01 19.51
N ASN A 288 -8.35 -3.22 19.43
CA ASN A 288 -9.22 -3.27 20.62
C ASN A 288 -9.58 -4.70 21.03
N LEU A 289 -8.71 -5.34 21.81
CA LEU A 289 -8.92 -6.70 22.33
C LEU A 289 -10.19 -6.83 23.18
N PHE A 290 -10.58 -5.79 23.91
CA PHE A 290 -11.79 -5.80 24.75
C PHE A 290 -13.07 -5.84 23.93
N GLU A 291 -13.10 -5.11 22.81
CA GLU A 291 -14.24 -5.12 21.89
C GLU A 291 -14.39 -6.47 21.19
N ILE A 292 -13.28 -7.07 20.76
CA ILE A 292 -13.27 -8.43 20.20
C ILE A 292 -13.85 -9.42 21.21
N TYR A 293 -13.43 -9.32 22.48
CA TYR A 293 -13.93 -10.18 23.55
C TYR A 293 -15.43 -9.98 23.79
N LYS A 294 -15.91 -8.74 23.76
CA LYS A 294 -17.32 -8.40 23.91
C LYS A 294 -18.16 -8.97 22.76
N ASN A 295 -17.66 -8.90 21.53
CA ASN A 295 -18.33 -9.45 20.35
C ASN A 295 -18.42 -10.99 20.41
N MET A 296 -17.50 -11.65 21.13
CA MET A 296 -17.51 -13.09 21.38
C MET A 296 -18.33 -13.51 22.61
N ARG A 297 -19.06 -12.61 23.28
CA ARG A 297 -19.76 -12.91 24.54
C ARG A 297 -20.68 -14.14 24.42
N PHE A 298 -21.38 -14.29 23.31
CA PHE A 298 -22.36 -15.35 23.06
C PHE A 298 -21.82 -16.52 22.20
N ALA A 299 -20.49 -16.69 22.10
CA ALA A 299 -19.90 -17.78 21.34
C ALA A 299 -20.31 -19.16 21.92
N PRO A 300 -20.91 -20.07 21.13
CA PRO A 300 -21.31 -21.41 21.58
C PRO A 300 -20.10 -22.25 22.01
N PHE A 301 -20.23 -23.05 23.07
CA PHE A 301 -19.13 -23.83 23.66
C PHE A 301 -18.35 -24.70 22.65
N PHE A 302 -19.06 -25.32 21.70
CA PHE A 302 -18.46 -26.19 20.69
C PHE A 302 -17.87 -25.44 19.49
N SER A 303 -18.06 -24.13 19.40
CA SER A 303 -17.55 -23.33 18.28
C SER A 303 -16.05 -23.03 18.43
N PRO A 304 -15.28 -22.94 17.34
CA PRO A 304 -13.90 -22.43 17.37
C PRO A 304 -13.79 -21.05 18.05
N SER A 305 -14.85 -20.24 17.96
CA SER A 305 -14.97 -18.93 18.60
C SER A 305 -14.93 -19.00 20.14
N TYR A 306 -15.41 -20.08 20.76
CA TYR A 306 -15.32 -20.25 22.21
C TYR A 306 -13.88 -20.52 22.69
N HIS A 307 -13.12 -21.30 21.93
CA HIS A 307 -11.69 -21.48 22.23
C HIS A 307 -10.94 -20.14 22.14
N ASN A 308 -11.17 -19.37 21.08
CA ASN A 308 -10.58 -18.03 20.92
C ASN A 308 -10.99 -17.09 22.06
N LYS A 309 -12.25 -17.14 22.51
CA LYS A 309 -12.74 -16.39 23.68
C LYS A 309 -11.97 -16.73 24.95
N ARG A 310 -11.67 -18.01 25.21
CA ARG A 310 -10.88 -18.44 26.38
C ARG A 310 -9.43 -17.97 26.32
N VAL A 311 -8.82 -18.00 25.14
CA VAL A 311 -7.47 -17.46 24.94
C VAL A 311 -7.47 -15.95 25.19
N LEU A 312 -8.45 -15.24 24.62
CA LEU A 312 -8.58 -13.80 24.75
C LEU A 312 -8.88 -13.37 26.20
N SER A 313 -9.67 -14.12 26.96
CA SER A 313 -9.89 -13.82 28.38
C SER A 313 -8.62 -13.93 29.21
N ASN A 314 -7.72 -14.86 28.88
CA ASN A 314 -6.41 -14.95 29.53
C ASN A 314 -5.47 -13.82 29.11
N ILE A 315 -5.53 -13.38 27.85
CA ILE A 315 -4.76 -12.23 27.35
C ILE A 315 -5.21 -10.94 28.05
N ILE A 316 -6.52 -10.70 28.13
CA ILE A 316 -7.09 -9.48 28.73
C ILE A 316 -6.74 -9.38 30.22
N LYS A 317 -6.62 -10.51 30.93
CA LYS A 317 -6.19 -10.50 32.35
C LYS A 317 -4.83 -9.85 32.56
N ILE A 318 -3.97 -9.79 31.53
CA ILE A 318 -2.64 -9.16 31.62
C ILE A 318 -2.74 -7.63 31.73
N HIS A 319 -3.89 -7.06 31.37
CA HIS A 319 -4.15 -5.62 31.55
C HIS A 319 -3.95 -5.21 33.01
N GLU A 320 -3.13 -4.18 33.22
CA GLU A 320 -2.77 -3.62 34.52
C GLU A 320 -2.04 -4.58 35.48
N ILE A 321 -1.58 -5.74 35.01
CA ILE A 321 -0.69 -6.60 35.80
C ILE A 321 0.68 -5.92 35.92
N THR A 322 1.19 -5.90 37.15
CA THR A 322 2.56 -5.49 37.45
C THR A 322 3.55 -6.57 37.00
N ILE A 323 4.43 -6.22 36.07
CA ILE A 323 5.46 -7.12 35.52
C ILE A 323 6.78 -6.36 35.57
N GLU A 324 7.79 -6.92 36.24
CA GLU A 324 9.10 -6.30 36.27
C GLU A 324 9.85 -6.51 34.95
N TYR A 325 10.58 -5.49 34.51
CA TYR A 325 11.60 -5.65 33.46
C TYR A 325 12.90 -6.25 34.04
N ASP A 326 13.71 -6.85 33.18
CA ASP A 326 15.00 -7.42 33.55
C ASP A 326 15.99 -6.34 34.00
N ASN A 327 17.14 -6.74 34.56
CA ASN A 327 18.12 -5.77 35.06
C ASN A 327 18.76 -4.90 33.97
N LYS A 328 18.51 -5.20 32.68
CA LYS A 328 19.10 -4.53 31.52
C LYS A 328 18.10 -3.63 30.78
N GLY A 329 16.81 -3.72 31.11
CA GLY A 329 15.71 -3.04 30.43
C GLY A 329 15.29 -3.62 29.08
N ILE A 330 15.84 -4.78 28.68
CA ILE A 330 15.66 -5.32 27.32
C ILE A 330 14.39 -6.18 27.22
N GLY A 331 14.05 -6.90 28.27
CA GLY A 331 12.87 -7.75 28.34
C GLY A 331 12.22 -7.77 29.73
N PHE A 332 11.30 -8.70 29.93
CA PHE A 332 10.55 -8.85 31.17
C PHE A 332 11.03 -10.03 32.01
N LYS A 333 11.01 -9.89 33.34
CA LYS A 333 11.26 -11.00 34.27
C LYS A 333 10.06 -11.95 34.28
N LYS A 334 10.32 -13.24 34.04
CA LYS A 334 9.31 -14.33 34.13
C LYS A 334 8.10 -14.15 33.20
N PHE A 335 8.19 -13.28 32.18
CA PHE A 335 7.15 -13.05 31.19
C PHE A 335 7.74 -13.05 29.78
N SER A 336 7.28 -13.99 28.95
CA SER A 336 7.69 -14.09 27.55
C SER A 336 6.79 -13.21 26.68
N PHE A 337 7.32 -12.07 26.24
CA PHE A 337 6.60 -11.13 25.37
C PHE A 337 6.29 -11.75 24.00
N LEU A 338 7.22 -12.50 23.43
CA LEU A 338 7.04 -13.20 22.15
C LEU A 338 5.89 -14.21 22.21
N ASP A 339 5.80 -15.01 23.28
CA ASP A 339 4.70 -15.95 23.47
C ASP A 339 3.36 -15.27 23.70
N PHE A 340 3.39 -14.07 24.29
CA PHE A 340 2.20 -13.25 24.42
C PHE A 340 1.73 -12.75 23.04
N ILE A 341 2.62 -12.20 22.21
CA ILE A 341 2.29 -11.74 20.85
C ILE A 341 1.80 -12.89 19.97
N SER A 342 2.44 -14.07 20.01
CA SER A 342 2.01 -15.24 19.23
C SER A 342 0.59 -15.69 19.58
N ARG A 343 0.24 -15.66 20.88
CA ARG A 343 -1.13 -15.94 21.37
C ARG A 343 -2.13 -14.90 20.90
N CYS A 344 -1.77 -13.62 20.91
CA CYS A 344 -2.60 -12.55 20.36
C CYS A 344 -2.85 -12.74 18.85
N ASN A 345 -1.79 -12.99 18.08
CA ASN A 345 -1.86 -13.19 16.63
C ASN A 345 -2.77 -14.34 16.21
N ARG A 346 -2.79 -15.44 16.97
CA ARG A 346 -3.70 -16.58 16.73
C ARG A 346 -5.17 -16.18 16.79
N VAL A 347 -5.53 -15.24 17.66
CA VAL A 347 -6.90 -14.73 17.80
C VAL A 347 -7.17 -13.64 16.76
N LEU A 348 -6.30 -12.63 16.69
CA LEU A 348 -6.45 -11.45 15.83
C LEU A 348 -6.54 -11.78 14.34
N TYR A 349 -5.73 -12.73 13.86
CA TYR A 349 -5.77 -13.15 12.46
C TYR A 349 -7.12 -13.76 12.08
N LYS A 350 -7.76 -14.50 13.00
CA LYS A 350 -9.05 -15.16 12.74
C LYS A 350 -10.23 -14.21 12.86
N THR A 351 -10.12 -13.16 13.65
CA THR A 351 -11.25 -12.25 13.93
C THR A 351 -11.25 -11.06 12.99
N ASP A 352 -10.16 -10.31 12.98
CA ASP A 352 -10.10 -9.00 12.34
C ASP A 352 -9.04 -8.94 11.24
N ARG A 353 -8.43 -10.09 10.89
CA ARG A 353 -7.34 -10.18 9.91
C ARG A 353 -6.18 -9.24 10.26
N ILE A 354 -5.83 -9.18 11.55
CA ILE A 354 -4.71 -8.38 12.06
C ILE A 354 -3.54 -9.29 12.43
N HIS A 355 -2.33 -8.84 12.11
CA HIS A 355 -1.07 -9.44 12.54
C HIS A 355 -0.22 -8.39 13.26
N ILE A 356 0.28 -8.75 14.44
CA ILE A 356 1.13 -7.92 15.28
C ILE A 356 2.55 -8.41 15.15
N THR A 357 3.49 -7.53 14.78
CA THR A 357 4.91 -7.85 14.77
C THR A 357 5.40 -8.11 16.21
N PRO A 358 6.49 -8.86 16.42
CA PRO A 358 6.94 -9.17 17.77
C PRO A 358 7.26 -7.95 18.63
N SER A 359 7.99 -6.95 18.09
CA SER A 359 8.10 -5.61 18.67
C SER A 359 7.92 -4.56 17.57
N THR A 360 8.78 -4.61 16.57
CA THR A 360 8.74 -3.82 15.35
C THR A 360 9.11 -4.67 14.13
N VAL A 361 8.96 -4.13 12.92
CA VAL A 361 9.44 -4.76 11.68
C VAL A 361 10.95 -5.06 11.72
N GLU A 362 11.74 -4.24 12.40
CA GLU A 362 13.16 -4.52 12.58
C GLU A 362 13.40 -5.81 13.38
N GLU A 363 12.50 -6.20 14.30
CA GLU A 363 12.57 -7.52 14.94
C GLU A 363 12.22 -8.67 13.99
N VAL A 364 11.31 -8.43 13.04
CA VAL A 364 10.95 -9.43 12.02
C VAL A 364 12.17 -9.84 11.19
N LEU A 365 13.05 -8.87 10.88
CA LEU A 365 14.29 -9.07 10.14
C LEU A 365 15.48 -9.44 11.05
N ILE A 366 15.64 -8.75 12.18
CA ILE A 366 16.75 -8.89 13.13
C ILE A 366 16.27 -9.74 14.32
N CYS A 367 16.05 -11.01 14.02
CA CYS A 367 15.71 -12.03 15.01
C CYS A 367 16.95 -12.87 15.40
N ASP A 368 16.83 -13.69 16.44
CA ASP A 368 17.97 -14.49 16.95
C ASP A 368 18.56 -15.43 15.88
N SER A 369 17.71 -15.98 15.01
CA SER A 369 18.09 -16.83 13.88
C SER A 369 18.93 -16.07 12.85
N ALA A 370 18.58 -14.83 12.55
CA ALA A 370 19.27 -13.95 11.60
C ALA A 370 20.57 -13.34 12.15
N ARG A 371 20.95 -13.60 13.41
CA ARG A 371 22.15 -13.02 14.02
C ARG A 371 23.44 -13.28 13.24
N LYS A 372 23.60 -14.43 12.57
CA LYS A 372 24.83 -14.68 11.79
C LYS A 372 24.84 -13.91 10.46
N ILE A 373 23.68 -13.76 9.82
CA ILE A 373 23.57 -13.14 8.50
C ILE A 373 23.77 -11.62 8.59
N ILE A 374 23.22 -10.96 9.61
CA ILE A 374 23.43 -9.52 9.85
C ILE A 374 24.91 -9.16 10.04
N MET A 375 25.68 -10.05 10.65
CA MET A 375 27.11 -9.85 10.86
C MET A 375 27.88 -9.94 9.54
N ARG A 376 27.48 -10.86 8.65
CA ARG A 376 28.07 -10.97 7.32
C ARG A 376 27.69 -9.76 6.46
N TRP A 377 26.43 -9.35 6.53
CA TRP A 377 25.91 -8.17 5.85
C TRP A 377 26.67 -6.90 6.24
N LEU A 378 26.82 -6.59 7.54
CA LEU A 378 27.57 -5.41 8.00
C LEU A 378 29.02 -5.39 7.49
N ILE A 379 29.67 -6.57 7.43
CA ILE A 379 31.02 -6.69 6.87
C ILE A 379 31.00 -6.47 5.35
N HIS A 380 30.01 -7.01 4.66
CA HIS A 380 29.83 -6.85 3.22
C HIS A 380 29.64 -5.39 2.85
N GLU A 381 28.69 -4.70 3.48
CA GLU A 381 28.40 -3.28 3.22
C GLU A 381 29.60 -2.37 3.51
N ILE A 382 30.33 -2.60 4.59
CA ILE A 382 31.53 -1.79 4.86
C ILE A 382 32.64 -2.10 3.83
N SER A 383 32.67 -3.30 3.26
CA SER A 383 33.64 -3.66 2.22
C SER A 383 33.28 -3.12 0.85
N SER A 384 31.99 -2.93 0.52
CA SER A 384 31.55 -2.34 -0.74
C SER A 384 31.90 -0.84 -0.81
N LEU A 385 32.06 -0.17 0.33
CA LEU A 385 32.59 1.20 0.40
C LEU A 385 33.98 1.35 -0.25
N SER A 386 34.76 0.28 -0.40
CA SER A 386 36.04 0.33 -1.12
C SER A 386 35.89 0.67 -2.62
N GLU A 387 34.69 0.51 -3.16
CA GLU A 387 34.36 0.70 -4.58
C GLU A 387 33.76 2.10 -4.85
N GLY A 388 33.43 2.85 -3.78
CA GLY A 388 32.89 4.22 -3.84
C GLY A 388 33.90 5.32 -3.50
N THR A 389 33.40 6.45 -3.01
CA THR A 389 34.24 7.58 -2.58
C THR A 389 35.11 7.21 -1.38
N LEU A 390 36.44 7.32 -1.55
CA LEU A 390 37.41 6.93 -0.53
C LEU A 390 37.94 8.14 0.24
N TYR A 391 37.74 8.12 1.55
CA TYR A 391 38.29 9.11 2.48
C TYR A 391 39.65 8.66 3.04
N ILE A 392 40.67 8.72 2.18
CA ILE A 392 42.06 8.31 2.48
C ILE A 392 43.08 9.38 2.05
N GLY A 393 42.60 10.55 1.62
CA GLY A 393 43.39 11.64 1.09
C GLY A 393 44.30 12.29 2.15
N GLY A 394 45.17 13.19 1.71
CA GLY A 394 46.08 13.91 2.59
C GLY A 394 47.33 14.41 1.88
N LYS A 395 48.30 14.92 2.64
CA LYS A 395 49.58 15.39 2.09
C LYS A 395 50.45 14.19 1.69
N GLY A 396 50.96 14.20 0.46
CA GLY A 396 51.89 13.20 -0.08
C GLY A 396 51.23 12.17 -1.01
N ASP A 397 52.04 11.23 -1.49
CA ASP A 397 51.60 10.14 -2.37
C ASP A 397 50.86 9.06 -1.57
N VAL A 398 49.55 8.94 -1.82
CA VAL A 398 48.68 8.00 -1.13
C VAL A 398 49.06 6.54 -1.42
N ASN A 399 49.52 6.21 -2.64
CA ASN A 399 49.92 4.84 -2.96
C ASN A 399 51.14 4.41 -2.13
N LYS A 400 52.16 5.28 -2.02
CA LYS A 400 53.34 5.01 -1.16
C LYS A 400 52.97 4.88 0.31
N LYS A 401 52.05 5.72 0.79
CA LYS A 401 51.53 5.64 2.17
C LYS A 401 50.84 4.29 2.40
N LEU A 402 50.00 3.84 1.46
CA LEU A 402 49.30 2.56 1.56
C LEU A 402 50.27 1.37 1.50
N ASP A 403 51.30 1.42 0.65
CA ASP A 403 52.34 0.39 0.56
C ASP A 403 53.10 0.23 1.90
N HIS A 404 53.43 1.36 2.53
CA HIS A 404 54.04 1.39 3.86
C HIS A 404 53.14 0.75 4.94
N TRP A 405 51.83 1.04 4.92
CA TRP A 405 50.89 0.44 5.86
C TRP A 405 50.63 -1.04 5.58
N ARG A 406 50.63 -1.43 4.31
CA ARG A 406 50.45 -2.81 3.86
C ARG A 406 51.55 -3.73 4.37
N THR A 407 52.81 -3.27 4.33
CA THR A 407 53.96 -4.04 4.88
C THR A 407 53.94 -4.14 6.42
N ARG A 408 53.27 -3.20 7.10
CA ARG A 408 53.16 -3.15 8.57
C ARG A 408 51.86 -3.73 9.12
N LEU A 409 51.06 -4.38 8.27
CA LEU A 409 49.77 -4.94 8.68
C LEU A 409 49.95 -6.02 9.75
N ASN A 410 49.56 -5.72 10.98
CA ASN A 410 49.51 -6.66 12.10
C ASN A 410 48.07 -6.76 12.62
N LYS A 411 47.60 -7.98 12.89
CA LYS A 411 46.27 -8.27 13.45
C LYS A 411 46.02 -7.57 14.79
N ASP A 412 47.06 -7.32 15.58
CA ASP A 412 46.91 -6.72 16.90
C ASP A 412 46.79 -5.18 16.87
N ARG A 413 47.04 -4.55 15.72
CA ARG A 413 47.02 -3.08 15.55
C ARG A 413 46.04 -2.62 14.46
N ILE A 414 45.05 -3.44 14.12
CA ILE A 414 44.11 -3.15 13.02
C ILE A 414 43.43 -1.79 13.19
N ASP A 415 42.95 -1.47 14.40
CA ASP A 415 42.24 -0.21 14.67
C ASP A 415 43.13 1.03 14.52
N TRP A 416 44.37 0.93 14.99
CA TRP A 416 45.36 1.99 14.82
C TRP A 416 45.74 2.17 13.34
N ILE A 417 45.99 1.09 12.60
CA ILE A 417 46.29 1.16 11.17
C ILE A 417 45.10 1.75 10.41
N TYR A 418 43.88 1.32 10.72
CA TYR A 418 42.65 1.85 10.12
C TYR A 418 42.56 3.37 10.30
N SER A 419 42.73 3.86 11.53
CA SER A 419 42.66 5.29 11.85
C SER A 419 43.75 6.14 11.19
N ASN A 420 44.88 5.54 10.80
CA ASN A 420 45.95 6.25 10.09
C ASN A 420 45.78 6.22 8.56
N VAL A 421 45.10 5.19 8.05
CA VAL A 421 44.81 5.02 6.61
C VAL A 421 43.63 5.88 6.20
N PHE A 422 42.51 5.78 6.92
CA PHE A 422 41.31 6.58 6.65
C PHE A 422 41.41 7.95 7.30
N THR A 423 41.19 9.00 6.52
CA THR A 423 41.33 10.42 6.90
C THR A 423 40.02 11.14 6.59
N PRO A 424 39.80 12.39 7.05
CA PRO A 424 38.60 13.15 6.67
C PRO A 424 38.65 13.70 5.22
N TYR A 425 39.73 13.45 4.47
CA TYR A 425 39.94 14.01 3.14
C TYR A 425 39.61 12.99 2.05
N GLU A 426 38.81 13.40 1.08
CA GLU A 426 38.52 12.60 -0.10
C GLU A 426 39.77 12.41 -0.97
N PHE A 427 39.93 11.22 -1.54
CA PHE A 427 40.96 10.90 -2.51
C PHE A 427 40.39 10.87 -3.93
N THR A 428 40.95 11.69 -4.81
CA THR A 428 40.50 11.85 -6.20
C THR A 428 41.47 11.25 -7.24
N GLY A 429 42.55 10.59 -6.80
CA GLY A 429 43.54 9.98 -7.69
C GLY A 429 43.25 8.52 -8.03
N GLU A 430 44.18 7.88 -8.75
CA GLU A 430 44.10 6.44 -9.03
C GLU A 430 44.92 5.62 -8.03
N LEU A 431 44.31 4.55 -7.53
CA LEU A 431 44.97 3.54 -6.70
C LEU A 431 45.42 2.35 -7.55
N THR A 432 46.58 1.79 -7.22
CA THR A 432 47.01 0.49 -7.77
C THR A 432 46.01 -0.60 -7.37
N GLN A 433 45.87 -1.65 -8.19
CA GLN A 433 44.98 -2.78 -7.89
C GLN A 433 45.31 -3.42 -6.52
N GLU A 434 46.59 -3.51 -6.18
CA GLU A 434 47.02 -4.05 -4.89
C GLU A 434 46.58 -3.16 -3.71
N ASN A 435 46.63 -1.84 -3.87
CA ASN A 435 46.19 -0.89 -2.84
C ASN A 435 44.66 -0.87 -2.69
N LYS A 436 43.90 -1.02 -3.79
CA LYS A 436 42.44 -1.23 -3.73
C LYS A 436 42.10 -2.50 -2.93
N ALA A 437 42.77 -3.61 -3.25
CA ALA A 437 42.60 -4.87 -2.51
C ALA A 437 42.99 -4.74 -1.03
N PHE A 438 44.05 -3.99 -0.73
CA PHE A 438 44.48 -3.71 0.65
C PHE A 438 43.43 -2.91 1.44
N ILE A 439 42.83 -1.87 0.85
CA ILE A 439 41.77 -1.08 1.49
C ILE A 439 40.56 -1.96 1.81
N LYS A 440 40.08 -2.74 0.83
CA LYS A 440 38.96 -3.67 1.02
C LYS A 440 39.27 -4.67 2.15
N LYS A 441 40.49 -5.22 2.16
CA LYS A 441 40.95 -6.12 3.23
C LYS A 441 41.01 -5.43 4.59
N LEU A 442 41.47 -4.19 4.67
CA LEU A 442 41.57 -3.43 5.92
C LEU A 442 40.18 -3.09 6.49
N GLN A 443 39.22 -2.71 5.64
CA GLN A 443 37.81 -2.53 6.02
C GLN A 443 37.21 -3.80 6.61
N ILE A 444 37.36 -4.94 5.93
CA ILE A 444 36.87 -6.25 6.42
C ILE A 444 37.49 -6.60 7.77
N LEU A 445 38.81 -6.42 7.92
CA LEU A 445 39.53 -6.72 9.16
C LEU A 445 39.08 -5.81 10.31
N ASN A 446 38.90 -4.52 10.07
CA ASN A 446 38.42 -3.57 11.07
C ASN A 446 36.98 -3.88 11.49
N SER A 447 36.08 -4.15 10.55
CA SER A 447 34.70 -4.55 10.86
C SER A 447 34.66 -5.83 11.69
N LYS A 448 35.43 -6.87 11.30
CA LYS A 448 35.56 -8.11 12.10
C LYS A 448 36.11 -7.85 13.50
N TYR A 449 37.08 -6.95 13.63
CA TYR A 449 37.65 -6.57 14.92
C TYR A 449 36.61 -5.89 15.82
N ILE A 450 35.90 -4.88 15.32
CA ILE A 450 34.86 -4.16 16.08
C ILE A 450 33.73 -5.12 16.50
N LEU A 451 33.30 -5.99 15.60
CA LEU A 451 32.27 -6.99 15.87
C LEU A 451 32.72 -8.00 16.92
N LYS A 452 33.99 -8.43 16.89
CA LYS A 452 34.59 -9.29 17.92
C LYS A 452 34.70 -8.57 19.26
N LEU A 453 35.06 -7.28 19.25
CA LEU A 453 35.11 -6.43 20.45
C LEU A 453 33.72 -6.32 21.07
N PHE A 454 32.70 -6.02 20.27
CA PHE A 454 31.30 -5.97 20.69
C PHE A 454 30.88 -7.25 21.43
N TYR A 455 31.12 -8.43 20.85
CA TYR A 455 30.78 -9.70 21.50
C TYR A 455 31.64 -10.02 22.72
N LYS A 456 32.90 -9.56 22.76
CA LYS A 456 33.78 -9.77 23.91
C LYS A 456 33.30 -8.95 25.12
N ILE A 457 32.99 -7.68 24.89
CA ILE A 457 32.44 -6.77 25.92
C ILE A 457 31.09 -7.33 26.41
N ASN A 458 30.24 -7.75 25.47
CA ASN A 458 28.90 -8.26 25.75
C ASN A 458 28.86 -9.78 25.98
N SER A 459 29.97 -10.40 26.41
CA SER A 459 30.06 -11.86 26.59
C SER A 459 29.23 -12.37 27.77
N SER A 460 28.93 -11.49 28.74
CA SER A 460 28.00 -11.71 29.86
C SER A 460 26.53 -11.72 29.42
N LEU A 461 26.23 -11.19 28.23
CA LEU A 461 24.86 -11.06 27.73
C LEU A 461 24.38 -12.34 27.06
N THR A 462 23.07 -12.58 27.13
CA THR A 462 22.48 -13.69 26.38
C THR A 462 22.57 -13.41 24.88
N ARG A 463 22.49 -14.46 24.07
CA ARG A 463 22.47 -14.32 22.60
C ARG A 463 21.30 -13.45 22.13
N GLN A 464 20.16 -13.54 22.81
CA GLN A 464 18.97 -12.74 22.54
C GLN A 464 19.22 -11.26 22.87
N ASP A 465 19.83 -10.95 24.01
CA ASP A 465 20.19 -9.58 24.41
C ASP A 465 21.12 -8.93 23.37
N GLN A 466 22.14 -9.65 22.91
CA GLN A 466 23.08 -9.18 21.88
C GLN A 466 22.36 -8.87 20.55
N THR A 467 21.38 -9.70 20.20
CA THR A 467 20.57 -9.48 18.99
C THR A 467 19.66 -8.26 19.15
N THR A 468 19.08 -8.06 20.34
CA THR A 468 18.30 -6.85 20.62
C THR A 468 19.16 -5.60 20.58
N ILE A 469 20.43 -5.64 21.01
CA ILE A 469 21.36 -4.51 20.85
C ILE A 469 21.57 -4.16 19.37
N LEU A 470 21.82 -5.16 18.52
CA LEU A 470 21.95 -4.96 17.07
C LEU A 470 20.68 -4.33 16.47
N ARG A 471 19.51 -4.79 16.92
CA ARG A 471 18.22 -4.24 16.50
C ARG A 471 18.01 -2.79 16.95
N LEU A 472 18.34 -2.47 18.21
CA LEU A 472 18.27 -1.10 18.73
C LEU A 472 19.24 -0.17 17.98
N ALA A 473 20.41 -0.68 17.60
CA ALA A 473 21.36 0.07 16.77
C ALA A 473 20.78 0.42 15.40
N LEU A 474 19.84 -0.39 14.88
CA LEU A 474 19.09 -0.16 13.63
C LEU A 474 17.71 0.48 13.87
N ASN A 475 17.52 1.19 14.99
CA ASN A 475 16.31 1.94 15.35
C ASN A 475 15.05 1.10 15.63
N GLY A 476 15.17 -0.20 15.83
CA GLY A 476 14.06 -1.02 16.35
C GLY A 476 13.81 -0.79 17.85
N LYS A 477 12.99 -1.66 18.45
CA LYS A 477 12.61 -1.60 19.88
C LYS A 477 12.97 -2.86 20.66
N THR A 478 13.10 -2.72 21.98
CA THR A 478 13.20 -3.83 22.94
C THR A 478 11.87 -4.60 23.06
N HIS A 479 11.89 -5.72 23.79
CA HIS A 479 10.64 -6.42 24.17
C HIS A 479 9.82 -5.65 25.20
N THR A 480 10.44 -4.70 25.90
CA THR A 480 9.75 -3.70 26.74
C THR A 480 9.16 -2.54 25.93
N LEU A 481 9.26 -2.58 24.59
CA LEU A 481 8.77 -1.57 23.63
C LEU A 481 9.45 -0.19 23.73
N TYR A 482 10.65 -0.16 24.30
CA TYR A 482 11.46 1.05 24.44
C TYR A 482 12.52 1.11 23.33
N SER A 483 12.78 2.30 22.81
CA SER A 483 13.73 2.53 21.72
C SER A 483 15.02 3.20 22.20
N TYR A 484 16.08 3.06 21.40
CA TYR A 484 17.32 3.77 21.66
C TYR A 484 17.15 5.30 21.59
N LYS A 485 16.26 5.82 20.72
CA LYS A 485 16.03 7.27 20.63
C LYS A 485 15.41 7.83 21.90
N GLU A 486 14.43 7.13 22.47
CA GLU A 486 13.82 7.49 23.76
C GLU A 486 14.88 7.48 24.87
N SER A 487 15.80 6.51 24.85
CA SER A 487 16.91 6.44 25.84
C SER A 487 17.90 7.62 25.80
N GLN A 488 17.93 8.37 24.69
CA GLN A 488 18.81 9.52 24.48
C GLN A 488 18.14 10.86 24.84
N GLU A 489 16.85 10.85 25.20
CA GLU A 489 16.17 12.08 25.61
C GLU A 489 16.77 12.62 26.92
N PRO A 490 17.11 13.93 27.00
CA PRO A 490 17.73 14.49 28.19
C PRO A 490 16.80 14.33 29.40
N HIS A 491 17.28 13.66 30.44
CA HIS A 491 16.57 13.47 31.72
C HIS A 491 15.31 12.60 31.66
N ASP A 492 15.32 11.44 31.00
CA ASP A 492 14.31 10.41 31.30
C ASP A 492 14.67 9.70 32.63
N PRO A 493 14.01 10.01 33.77
CA PRO A 493 14.30 9.36 35.05
C PRO A 493 13.88 7.88 35.07
N ASN A 494 13.13 7.44 34.07
CA ASN A 494 12.59 6.09 33.94
C ASN A 494 13.24 5.30 32.80
N ASN A 495 14.40 5.74 32.28
CA ASN A 495 15.11 4.99 31.25
C ASN A 495 15.39 3.56 31.74
N PRO A 496 14.75 2.54 31.13
CA PRO A 496 14.88 1.17 31.58
C PRO A 496 16.20 0.55 31.13
N ILE A 497 16.78 1.07 30.05
CA ILE A 497 17.96 0.50 29.40
C ILE A 497 19.19 0.84 30.23
N CYS A 498 19.94 -0.18 30.66
CA CYS A 498 21.14 0.06 31.45
C CYS A 498 22.27 0.68 30.61
N GLN A 499 23.18 1.39 31.30
CA GLN A 499 24.28 2.11 30.67
C GLN A 499 25.20 1.22 29.81
N GLU A 500 25.46 -0.03 30.26
CA GLU A 500 26.27 -1.02 29.51
C GLU A 500 25.68 -1.32 28.12
N VAL A 501 24.34 -1.37 28.04
CA VAL A 501 23.62 -1.62 26.78
C VAL A 501 23.68 -0.38 25.89
N ILE A 502 23.52 0.82 26.45
CA ILE A 502 23.64 2.09 25.72
C ILE A 502 25.03 2.23 25.10
N GLU A 503 26.09 2.02 25.89
CA GLU A 503 27.48 2.07 25.42
C GLU A 503 27.75 1.05 24.31
N SER A 504 27.15 -0.14 24.41
CA SER A 504 27.27 -1.17 23.38
C SER A 504 26.56 -0.80 22.08
N ILE A 505 25.38 -0.17 22.16
CA ILE A 505 24.69 0.38 20.99
C ILE A 505 25.54 1.49 20.35
N ASP A 506 26.14 2.36 21.16
CA ASP A 506 27.00 3.45 20.70
C ASP A 506 28.24 2.96 19.96
N ILE A 507 28.87 1.87 20.42
CA ILE A 507 30.00 1.24 19.72
C ILE A 507 29.57 0.84 18.30
N ILE A 508 28.44 0.14 18.16
CA ILE A 508 27.95 -0.30 16.84
C ILE A 508 27.58 0.89 15.96
N ARG A 509 26.79 1.83 16.49
CA ARG A 509 26.32 2.98 15.73
C ARG A 509 27.48 3.87 15.28
N ASN A 510 28.40 4.20 16.18
CA ASN A 510 29.48 5.13 15.90
C ASN A 510 30.63 4.52 15.09
N GLN A 511 30.96 3.25 15.33
CA GLN A 511 32.11 2.61 14.70
C GLN A 511 31.78 1.78 13.47
N LEU A 512 30.53 1.35 13.28
CA LEU A 512 30.10 0.60 12.09
C LEU A 512 29.04 1.34 11.30
N LEU A 513 27.88 1.63 11.89
CA LEU A 513 26.73 2.09 11.11
C LEU A 513 26.92 3.49 10.53
N LYS A 514 27.65 4.39 11.20
CA LYS A 514 28.04 5.71 10.65
C LYS A 514 28.88 5.63 9.38
N LYS A 515 29.52 4.49 9.09
CA LYS A 515 30.34 4.29 7.90
C LYS A 515 29.50 3.93 6.67
N LEU A 516 28.26 3.47 6.87
CA LEU A 516 27.41 2.98 5.78
C LEU A 516 26.98 4.15 4.88
N SER A 517 26.83 3.86 3.58
CA SER A 517 26.49 4.84 2.54
C SER A 517 25.03 5.29 2.59
N PHE A 518 24.19 4.56 3.30
CA PHE A 518 22.75 4.74 3.36
C PHE A 518 22.30 5.23 4.74
N GLY A 519 21.15 5.93 4.77
CA GLY A 519 20.60 6.43 6.02
C GLY A 519 20.16 5.27 6.92
N LEU A 520 20.28 5.42 8.24
CA LEU A 520 19.72 4.42 9.18
C LEU A 520 18.25 4.73 9.52
N GLY A 521 17.68 5.79 8.94
CA GLY A 521 16.29 6.18 9.16
C GLY A 521 15.29 5.17 8.59
N LYS A 522 13.99 5.40 8.86
CA LYS A 522 12.88 4.54 8.39
C LYS A 522 12.73 4.45 6.86
N THR A 523 13.42 5.31 6.11
CA THR A 523 13.50 5.32 4.64
C THR A 523 14.96 5.24 4.19
N GLY A 524 15.73 4.50 4.97
CA GLY A 524 17.17 4.53 4.96
C GLY A 524 17.80 3.76 3.82
N GLY A 525 17.08 2.81 3.21
CA GLY A 525 17.60 1.86 2.22
C GLY A 525 18.27 0.63 2.83
N TRP A 526 18.46 0.61 4.16
CA TRP A 526 19.12 -0.50 4.84
C TRP A 526 18.28 -1.78 4.83
N VAL A 527 16.94 -1.68 4.80
CA VAL A 527 16.05 -2.86 4.75
C VAL A 527 16.22 -3.56 3.40
N THR A 528 16.21 -2.77 2.31
CA THR A 528 16.47 -3.26 0.96
C THR A 528 17.83 -3.94 0.87
N SER A 529 18.90 -3.23 1.23
CA SER A 529 20.27 -3.77 1.18
C SER A 529 20.43 -5.03 2.06
N PHE A 530 19.85 -5.03 3.26
CA PHE A 530 19.91 -6.20 4.13
C PHE A 530 19.17 -7.39 3.53
N LEU A 531 17.97 -7.18 3.00
CA LEU A 531 17.14 -8.25 2.48
C LEU A 531 17.73 -8.87 1.21
N GLU A 532 18.22 -8.03 0.29
CA GLU A 532 18.89 -8.46 -0.95
C GLU A 532 20.12 -9.32 -0.61
N PHE A 533 21.01 -8.81 0.25
CA PHE A 533 22.16 -9.58 0.73
C PHE A 533 21.73 -10.92 1.37
N CYS A 534 20.65 -10.90 2.16
CA CYS A 534 20.18 -12.11 2.83
C CYS A 534 19.63 -13.14 1.84
N ILE A 535 18.91 -12.71 0.82
CA ILE A 535 18.40 -13.59 -0.23
C ILE A 535 19.59 -14.19 -0.99
N GLU A 536 20.55 -13.38 -1.44
CA GLU A 536 21.76 -13.87 -2.13
C GLU A 536 22.58 -14.84 -1.27
N ASP A 537 22.78 -14.53 0.02
CA ASP A 537 23.52 -15.39 0.95
C ASP A 537 22.78 -16.70 1.25
N ILE A 538 21.45 -16.72 1.20
CA ILE A 538 20.65 -17.94 1.33
C ILE A 538 20.70 -18.74 0.01
N GLU A 539 20.55 -18.11 -1.14
CA GLU A 539 20.65 -18.74 -2.46
C GLU A 539 22.00 -19.42 -2.65
N ALA A 540 23.10 -18.75 -2.29
CA ALA A 540 24.44 -19.32 -2.37
C ALA A 540 24.64 -20.56 -1.48
N ARG A 541 23.74 -20.80 -0.52
CA ARG A 541 23.74 -21.97 0.38
C ARG A 541 22.64 -22.97 0.07
N ALA A 542 21.74 -22.66 -0.87
CA ALA A 542 20.60 -23.49 -1.22
C ALA A 542 20.93 -24.29 -2.48
N ASP A 543 20.56 -25.57 -2.48
CA ASP A 543 20.73 -26.46 -3.64
C ASP A 543 19.47 -26.51 -4.52
N SER A 544 18.33 -26.01 -4.01
CA SER A 544 17.02 -25.97 -4.68
C SER A 544 16.11 -24.90 -4.08
N ASP A 545 14.97 -24.63 -4.74
CA ASP A 545 13.95 -23.70 -4.22
C ASP A 545 13.33 -24.19 -2.89
N GLU A 546 13.12 -25.50 -2.73
CA GLU A 546 12.63 -26.08 -1.46
C GLU A 546 13.64 -25.85 -0.34
N SER A 547 14.93 -26.09 -0.59
CA SER A 547 15.96 -25.84 0.43
C SER A 547 16.11 -24.34 0.72
N PHE A 548 15.89 -23.48 -0.29
CA PHE A 548 15.84 -22.04 -0.09
C PHE A 548 14.73 -21.68 0.90
N GLU A 549 13.50 -22.17 0.68
CA GLU A 549 12.36 -21.86 1.55
C GLU A 549 12.57 -22.38 2.98
N GLU A 550 13.17 -23.56 3.15
CA GLU A 550 13.55 -24.08 4.47
C GLU A 550 14.58 -23.21 5.20
N ILE A 551 15.67 -22.82 4.51
CA ILE A 551 16.70 -21.95 5.08
C ILE A 551 16.09 -20.57 5.38
N PHE A 552 15.28 -20.02 4.49
CA PHE A 552 14.60 -18.74 4.67
C PHE A 552 13.66 -18.79 5.88
N THR A 553 12.84 -19.83 6.01
CA THR A 553 11.91 -20.02 7.12
C THR A 553 12.64 -20.13 8.46
N SER A 554 13.76 -20.85 8.50
CA SER A 554 14.59 -20.96 9.70
C SER A 554 15.29 -19.65 10.07
N THR A 555 15.65 -18.83 9.07
CA THR A 555 16.36 -17.56 9.23
C THR A 555 15.41 -16.42 9.61
N PHE A 556 14.23 -16.35 8.99
CA PHE A 556 13.22 -15.29 9.17
C PHE A 556 11.83 -15.87 9.51
N PRO A 557 11.67 -16.53 10.66
CA PRO A 557 10.43 -17.23 11.01
C PRO A 557 9.21 -16.29 11.09
N HIS A 558 9.40 -15.07 11.59
CA HIS A 558 8.34 -14.07 11.70
C HIS A 558 7.91 -13.52 10.33
N LEU A 559 8.86 -13.27 9.43
CA LEU A 559 8.56 -12.82 8.08
C LEU A 559 7.84 -13.92 7.30
N HIS A 560 8.33 -15.15 7.38
CA HIS A 560 7.71 -16.30 6.75
C HIS A 560 6.27 -16.55 7.27
N ASP A 561 6.00 -16.37 8.57
CA ASP A 561 4.63 -16.48 9.12
C ASP A 561 3.67 -15.45 8.50
N ILE A 562 4.15 -14.22 8.24
CA ILE A 562 3.37 -13.18 7.53
C ILE A 562 3.13 -13.60 6.07
N LEU A 563 4.21 -13.97 5.36
CA LEU A 563 4.16 -14.39 3.96
C LEU A 563 3.21 -15.58 3.75
N LYS A 564 3.26 -16.57 4.64
CA LYS A 564 2.38 -17.74 4.63
C LYS A 564 0.91 -17.37 4.81
N LYS A 565 0.60 -16.43 5.71
CA LYS A 565 -0.79 -15.95 5.91
C LYS A 565 -1.33 -15.21 4.70
N ILE A 566 -0.49 -14.44 4.03
CA ILE A 566 -0.83 -13.75 2.79
C ILE A 566 -1.07 -14.80 1.68
N SER A 567 -0.13 -15.73 1.48
CA SER A 567 -0.24 -16.80 0.48
C SER A 567 -1.53 -17.62 0.63
N ILE A 568 -1.84 -18.09 1.85
CA ILE A 568 -3.07 -18.86 2.15
C ILE A 568 -4.36 -18.06 1.88
N SER A 569 -4.29 -16.73 1.92
CA SER A 569 -5.47 -15.88 1.69
C SER A 569 -5.68 -15.52 0.23
N ILE A 570 -4.68 -15.78 -0.63
CA ILE A 570 -4.71 -15.53 -2.08
C ILE A 570 -5.00 -16.83 -2.86
N ALA A 571 -4.46 -17.95 -2.37
CA ALA A 571 -4.71 -19.29 -2.90
C ALA A 571 -6.16 -19.73 -2.65
#